data_AF-A0A1M6TN64-F1
#
_entry.id   AF-A0A1M6TN64-F1
#
_cell.length_a   1.000
_cell.length_b   1.000
_cell.length_c   1.000
_cell.angle_alpha   90.00
_cell.angle_beta   90.00
_cell.angle_gamma   90.00
#
_symmetry.space_group_name_H-M   'P 1'
#
loop_
_entity.id
_entity.type
_entity.pdbx_description
1 polymer ?
#
loop_
_entity_poly.entity_id
_entity_poly.type
_entity_poly.pdbx_seq_one_letter_code
_entity_poly.pdbx_strand_id
1 'polypeptide(L)'
;MTNSSSAARRAAYLFLALCCGALLAFVGFRLYDVHGPNKIVVGGDPYGLPAGSTVIRGDTPDMTEALATVPAQVQTELRRAMELFRSGAYSSAYDIYDGIVVLYPDLLPALLGQLNTLFELDSLSSLQQDRLSLLTEKLQGRYPGSGLSAYLESCKIYREGNSTAALELARIASEKAPAFYQTRLWYGRLLMDGGRSIQATNELKTVVSLSNGDEPRAYELLAELYRRSGQLDSCSALVEYALSQFPVNANLLLLQGYLNEYQGHFDAAEKLYQRILAFNPDFVQAREAISTLGEKSPPGSGSGVVLSPQDRAQTACDILEPLVEKYPENLPLKEALGRAYLKGRQFDRARSQFQDIQKVDPEYPDIQQRIQEANVTRPAPISKGDGLTANLNRAVDSLRESIEPATTHDFTTMLGHYVVRYGATPREFFKKYSIGNFRPVANNVWQESFYIAPYMHTYTVIFDSLSHFREVHVVVYDSTSSSNHMGMAPEIYTRLLKQNSRISGIGNSTGETDCGDGIVLDAAVWETQDNFEMLARVVGKPAEVRMVRFDKSVLPAGLKLCDYTKYLNEF
;
A
#
# COMPACT_ATOMS: atom_id res chain seq x y z
N MET A 1 84.72 11.29 37.09
CA MET A 1 83.72 10.83 36.08
C MET A 1 83.08 9.47 36.43
N THR A 2 82.93 9.09 37.70
CA THR A 2 82.52 7.72 38.09
C THR A 2 81.10 7.57 38.68
N ASN A 3 80.33 8.66 38.83
CA ASN A 3 78.98 8.61 39.41
C ASN A 3 77.82 8.57 38.38
N SER A 4 78.08 8.69 37.07
CA SER A 4 76.99 8.73 36.07
C SER A 4 76.47 7.35 35.65
N SER A 5 77.19 6.26 35.92
CA SER A 5 76.83 4.92 35.43
C SER A 5 75.69 4.27 36.23
N SER A 6 75.59 4.57 37.53
CA SER A 6 74.58 3.99 38.41
C SER A 6 73.19 4.60 38.16
N ALA A 7 73.13 5.94 38.03
CA ALA A 7 71.91 6.65 37.70
C ALA A 7 71.42 6.30 36.29
N ALA A 8 72.32 6.21 35.31
CA ALA A 8 71.99 5.79 33.95
C ALA A 8 71.45 4.35 33.90
N ARG A 9 72.03 3.42 34.66
CA ARG A 9 71.50 2.05 34.77
C ARG A 9 70.10 2.01 35.38
N ARG A 10 69.86 2.75 36.46
CA ARG A 10 68.52 2.82 37.09
C ARG A 10 67.48 3.40 36.14
N ALA A 11 67.83 4.46 35.40
CA ALA A 11 66.95 5.04 34.38
C ALA A 11 66.68 4.05 33.24
N ALA A 12 67.69 3.31 32.78
CA ALA A 12 67.53 2.29 31.75
C ALA A 12 66.62 1.14 32.21
N TYR A 13 66.78 0.67 33.46
CA TYR A 13 65.89 -0.36 34.02
C TYR A 13 64.45 0.14 34.18
N LEU A 14 64.26 1.40 34.59
CA LEU A 14 62.92 2.00 34.69
C LEU A 14 62.26 2.12 33.32
N PHE A 15 63.01 2.56 32.31
CA PHE A 15 62.53 2.65 30.93
C PHE A 15 62.17 1.26 30.37
N LEU A 16 63.03 0.26 30.58
CA LEU A 16 62.77 -1.12 30.18
C LEU A 16 61.51 -1.68 30.86
N ALA A 17 61.34 -1.41 32.16
CA ALA A 17 60.15 -1.81 32.91
C ALA A 17 58.87 -1.16 32.38
N LEU A 18 58.92 0.13 32.03
CA LEU A 18 57.81 0.85 31.39
C LEU A 18 57.48 0.28 30.01
N CYS A 19 58.50 -0.02 29.19
CA CYS A 19 58.30 -0.66 27.88
C CYS A 19 57.70 -2.07 28.03
N CYS A 20 58.18 -2.89 28.95
CA CYS A 20 57.61 -4.21 29.23
C CYS A 20 56.17 -4.10 29.76
N GLY A 21 55.88 -3.14 30.64
CA GLY A 21 54.53 -2.88 31.14
C GLY A 21 53.57 -2.45 30.03
N ALA A 22 54.00 -1.55 29.15
CA ALA A 22 53.22 -1.13 27.98
C ALA A 22 52.98 -2.29 27.00
N LEU A 23 53.98 -3.14 26.79
CA LEU A 23 53.86 -4.31 25.91
C LEU A 23 52.92 -5.37 26.50
N LEU A 24 52.96 -5.61 27.81
CA LEU A 24 52.01 -6.49 28.50
C LEU A 24 50.59 -5.94 28.46
N ALA A 25 50.41 -4.62 28.65
CA ALA A 25 49.11 -3.97 28.52
C ALA A 25 48.57 -4.09 27.09
N PHE A 26 49.43 -3.88 26.09
CA PHE A 26 49.07 -4.05 24.67
C PHE A 26 48.70 -5.49 24.34
N VAL A 27 49.47 -6.49 24.80
CA VAL A 27 49.15 -7.91 24.62
C VAL A 27 47.86 -8.27 25.35
N GLY A 28 47.66 -7.80 26.58
CA GLY A 28 46.43 -8.00 27.33
C GLY A 28 45.21 -7.39 26.64
N PHE A 29 45.34 -6.18 26.09
CA PHE A 29 44.31 -5.55 25.28
C PHE A 29 44.02 -6.35 24.02
N ARG A 30 45.04 -6.82 23.28
CA ARG A 30 44.86 -7.66 22.08
C ARG A 30 44.22 -9.00 22.41
N LEU A 31 44.55 -9.61 23.54
CA LEU A 31 43.90 -10.84 24.00
C LEU A 31 42.44 -10.59 24.40
N TYR A 32 42.14 -9.47 25.06
CA TYR A 32 40.76 -9.08 25.38
C TYR A 32 39.95 -8.69 24.13
N ASP A 33 40.58 -8.10 23.13
CA ASP A 33 39.94 -7.75 21.85
C ASP A 33 39.57 -9.03 21.06
N VAL A 34 40.42 -10.06 21.12
CA VAL A 34 40.20 -11.34 20.42
C VAL A 34 39.38 -12.34 21.26
N HIS A 35 39.45 -12.29 22.59
CA HIS A 35 38.85 -13.29 23.51
C HIS A 35 37.98 -12.68 24.63
N GLY A 36 37.67 -11.39 24.53
CA GLY A 36 36.73 -10.71 25.42
C GLY A 36 35.34 -11.35 25.35
N PRO A 37 34.37 -10.84 26.13
CA PRO A 37 33.04 -11.45 26.18
C PRO A 37 32.39 -11.44 24.79
N ASN A 38 32.46 -12.59 24.12
CA ASN A 38 31.82 -12.86 22.82
C ASN A 38 30.29 -12.95 22.93
N LYS A 39 29.76 -12.80 24.15
CA LYS A 39 28.34 -12.80 24.46
C LYS A 39 28.01 -11.61 25.33
N ILE A 40 26.91 -10.95 25.02
CA ILE A 40 26.30 -9.89 25.79
C ILE A 40 25.17 -10.50 26.59
N VAL A 41 25.20 -10.33 27.91
CA VAL A 41 24.07 -10.68 28.78
C VAL A 41 23.08 -9.53 28.70
N VAL A 42 21.84 -9.82 28.33
CA VAL A 42 20.80 -8.79 28.21
C VAL A 42 19.92 -8.73 29.45
N GLY A 43 19.38 -7.53 29.70
CA GLY A 43 18.40 -7.27 30.75
C GLY A 43 17.06 -7.96 30.50
N GLY A 44 16.20 -7.91 31.52
CA GLY A 44 14.82 -8.39 31.44
C GLY A 44 13.88 -7.25 31.10
N ASP A 45 13.88 -6.82 29.85
CA ASP A 45 12.93 -5.80 29.38
C ASP A 45 11.58 -6.45 29.06
N PRO A 46 10.44 -5.85 29.49
CA PRO A 46 9.14 -6.29 29.05
C PRO A 46 9.04 -6.38 27.53
N TYR A 47 8.49 -7.48 27.04
CA TYR A 47 8.41 -7.85 25.62
C TYR A 47 9.76 -8.14 24.94
N GLY A 48 10.86 -8.21 25.69
CA GLY A 48 12.17 -8.68 25.23
C GLY A 48 12.42 -10.18 25.48
N LEU A 49 13.69 -10.55 25.46
CA LEU A 49 14.18 -11.85 25.91
C LEU A 49 14.13 -11.96 27.45
N PRO A 50 14.06 -13.18 28.01
CA PRO A 50 14.17 -13.39 29.46
C PRO A 50 15.47 -12.80 30.02
N ALA A 51 15.39 -12.19 31.21
CA ALA A 51 16.54 -11.65 31.91
C ALA A 51 17.68 -12.68 32.01
N GLY A 52 18.92 -12.25 31.72
CA GLY A 52 20.08 -13.14 31.75
C GLY A 52 20.28 -13.96 30.48
N SER A 53 19.43 -13.79 29.47
CA SER A 53 19.68 -14.34 28.13
C SER A 53 21.01 -13.81 27.57
N THR A 54 21.66 -14.60 26.73
CA THR A 54 22.94 -14.21 26.12
C THR A 54 22.82 -14.11 24.61
N VAL A 55 23.29 -13.00 24.03
CA VAL A 55 23.37 -12.78 22.59
C VAL A 55 24.83 -12.73 22.17
N ILE A 56 25.20 -13.40 21.08
CA ILE A 56 26.58 -13.35 20.56
C ILE A 56 26.89 -11.93 20.08
N ARG A 57 28.06 -11.39 20.46
CA ARG A 57 28.49 -10.04 20.08
C ARG A 57 28.72 -9.92 18.57
N GLY A 58 29.43 -10.88 17.98
CA GLY A 58 29.83 -10.83 16.57
C GLY A 58 30.69 -9.61 16.25
N ASP A 59 30.66 -9.15 15.00
CA ASP A 59 31.40 -7.98 14.52
C ASP A 59 30.68 -6.64 14.75
N THR A 60 29.88 -6.56 15.83
CA THR A 60 29.11 -5.37 16.20
C THR A 60 30.04 -4.16 16.39
N PRO A 61 29.83 -3.05 15.66
CA PRO A 61 30.66 -1.87 15.79
C PRO A 61 30.49 -1.19 17.16
N ASP A 62 31.55 -0.56 17.66
CA ASP A 62 31.46 0.25 18.86
C ASP A 62 30.79 1.60 18.56
N MET A 63 29.58 1.78 19.09
CA MET A 63 28.77 2.99 18.90
C MET A 63 29.07 4.08 19.94
N THR A 64 29.96 3.82 20.91
CA THR A 64 30.19 4.68 22.08
C THR A 64 31.59 5.29 22.13
N GLU A 65 32.60 4.62 21.55
CA GLU A 65 34.01 5.00 21.63
C GLU A 65 34.26 6.47 21.24
N ALA A 66 33.72 6.91 20.10
CA ALA A 66 33.90 8.28 19.60
C ALA A 66 32.92 9.29 20.21
N LEU A 67 31.91 8.85 20.97
CA LEU A 67 30.91 9.75 21.55
C LEU A 67 31.47 10.51 22.75
N ALA A 68 32.36 9.89 23.53
CA ALA A 68 32.98 10.52 24.70
C ALA A 68 33.97 11.64 24.33
N THR A 69 34.46 11.66 23.09
CA THR A 69 35.46 12.62 22.61
C THR A 69 34.85 13.86 21.97
N VAL A 70 33.55 13.85 21.67
CA VAL A 70 32.85 15.01 21.08
C VAL A 70 32.27 15.94 22.14
N PRO A 71 32.20 17.26 21.89
CA PRO A 71 31.63 18.23 22.83
C PRO A 71 30.21 17.87 23.27
N ALA A 72 29.86 18.20 24.52
CA ALA A 72 28.54 17.91 25.08
C ALA A 72 27.38 18.46 24.21
N GLN A 73 27.57 19.63 23.60
CA GLN A 73 26.59 20.19 22.66
C GLN A 73 26.33 19.29 21.45
N VAL A 74 27.37 18.64 20.90
CA VAL A 74 27.23 17.71 19.77
C VAL A 74 26.51 16.44 20.21
N GLN A 75 26.78 15.95 21.43
CA GLN A 75 26.04 14.82 22.01
C GLN A 75 24.55 15.16 22.19
N THR A 76 24.24 16.39 22.60
CA THR A 76 22.86 16.89 22.71
C THR A 76 22.17 16.95 21.35
N GLU A 77 22.82 17.51 20.32
CA GLU A 77 22.25 17.58 18.97
C GLU A 77 22.10 16.18 18.36
N LEU A 78 23.04 15.26 18.60
CA LEU A 78 22.91 13.87 18.16
C LEU A 78 21.68 13.20 18.80
N ARG A 79 21.46 13.43 20.10
CA ARG A 79 20.26 12.92 20.79
C ARG A 79 18.99 13.51 20.21
N ARG A 80 18.98 14.81 19.92
CA ARG A 80 17.85 15.49 19.27
C ARG A 80 17.57 14.92 17.88
N ALA A 81 18.60 14.68 17.07
CA ALA A 81 18.45 14.04 15.76
C ALA A 81 17.89 12.62 15.87
N MET A 82 18.34 11.84 16.85
CA MET A 82 17.80 10.50 17.15
C MET A 82 16.32 10.56 17.56
N GLU A 83 15.93 11.51 18.41
CA GLU A 83 14.54 11.72 18.83
C GLU A 83 13.65 12.06 17.62
N LEU A 84 14.10 12.99 16.77
CA LEU A 84 13.39 13.38 15.55
C LEU A 84 13.22 12.19 14.61
N PHE A 85 14.29 11.43 14.38
CA PHE A 85 14.26 10.22 13.57
C PHE A 85 13.27 9.19 14.14
N ARG A 86 13.29 8.93 15.46
CA ARG A 86 12.34 8.02 16.13
C ARG A 86 10.90 8.50 16.09
N SER A 87 10.67 9.80 16.00
CA SER A 87 9.33 10.40 15.84
C SER A 87 8.81 10.40 14.39
N GLY A 88 9.63 9.95 13.43
CA GLY A 88 9.33 9.97 12.00
C GLY A 88 9.60 11.31 11.31
N ALA A 89 10.15 12.31 12.01
CA ALA A 89 10.52 13.59 11.45
C ALA A 89 11.87 13.51 10.69
N TYR A 90 11.91 12.69 9.63
CA TYR A 90 13.14 12.33 8.93
C TYR A 90 13.86 13.53 8.29
N SER A 91 13.14 14.47 7.68
CA SER A 91 13.77 15.66 7.08
C SER A 91 14.51 16.50 8.13
N SER A 92 13.88 16.77 9.28
CA SER A 92 14.51 17.52 10.37
C SER A 92 15.66 16.74 11.02
N ALA A 93 15.55 15.41 11.12
CA ALA A 93 16.66 14.57 11.59
C ALA A 93 17.85 14.62 10.63
N TYR A 94 17.59 14.56 9.32
CA TYR A 94 18.60 14.62 8.27
C TYR A 94 19.42 15.91 8.35
N ASP A 95 18.78 17.07 8.51
CA ASP A 95 19.46 18.36 8.58
C ASP A 95 20.45 18.42 9.76
N ILE A 96 20.05 17.91 10.93
CA ILE A 96 20.92 17.88 12.11
C ILE A 96 22.07 16.89 11.91
N TYR A 97 21.79 15.68 11.42
CA TYR A 97 22.84 14.70 11.15
C TYR A 97 23.83 15.20 10.11
N ASP A 98 23.37 15.86 9.05
CA ASP A 98 24.23 16.42 8.00
C ASP A 98 25.20 17.45 8.59
N GLY A 99 24.70 18.36 9.43
CA GLY A 99 25.53 19.33 10.14
C GLY A 99 26.58 18.68 11.05
N ILE A 100 26.22 17.62 11.78
CA ILE A 100 27.16 16.88 12.63
C ILE A 100 28.22 16.16 11.77
N VAL A 101 27.82 15.50 10.68
CA VAL A 101 28.72 14.76 9.79
C VAL A 101 29.70 15.69 9.08
N VAL A 102 29.31 16.93 8.75
CA VAL A 102 30.22 17.94 8.20
C VAL A 102 31.35 18.29 9.18
N LEU A 103 31.05 18.40 10.48
CA LEU A 103 32.03 18.75 11.50
C LEU A 103 32.82 17.55 12.03
N TYR A 104 32.18 16.38 12.07
CA TYR A 104 32.71 15.14 12.62
C TYR A 104 32.53 13.99 11.62
N PRO A 105 33.28 14.01 10.50
CA PRO A 105 33.05 13.10 9.38
C PRO A 105 33.29 11.62 9.70
N ASP A 106 33.92 11.29 10.83
CA ASP A 106 34.23 9.92 11.23
C ASP A 106 33.43 9.44 12.45
N LEU A 107 32.50 10.27 12.95
CA LEU A 107 31.61 9.94 14.06
C LEU A 107 30.54 8.95 13.61
N LEU A 108 30.78 7.66 13.87
CA LEU A 108 29.94 6.56 13.39
C LEU A 108 28.45 6.71 13.74
N PRO A 109 28.04 7.10 14.96
CA PRO A 109 26.63 7.33 15.27
C PRO A 109 25.94 8.36 14.37
N ALA A 110 26.64 9.44 14.01
CA ALA A 110 26.09 10.48 13.12
C ALA A 110 26.02 9.99 11.67
N LEU A 111 27.06 9.29 11.19
CA LEU A 111 27.07 8.70 9.85
C LEU A 111 25.92 7.70 9.66
N LEU A 112 25.75 6.77 10.60
CA LEU A 112 24.67 5.79 10.55
C LEU A 112 23.29 6.43 10.74
N GLY A 113 23.18 7.43 11.63
CA GLY A 113 21.96 8.20 11.79
C GLY A 113 21.53 8.89 10.49
N GLN A 114 22.47 9.55 9.82
CA GLN A 114 22.22 10.21 8.53
C GLN A 114 21.79 9.19 7.46
N LEU A 115 22.53 8.09 7.35
CA LEU A 115 22.33 7.07 6.33
C LEU A 115 20.97 6.37 6.53
N ASN A 116 20.63 5.99 7.77
CA ASN A 116 19.33 5.43 8.09
C ASN A 116 18.19 6.42 7.80
N THR A 117 18.40 7.71 8.07
CA THR A 117 17.42 8.75 7.73
C THR A 117 17.18 8.83 6.23
N LEU A 118 18.24 8.78 5.43
CA LEU A 118 18.14 8.74 3.97
C LEU A 118 17.42 7.49 3.46
N PHE A 119 17.57 6.36 4.15
CA PHE A 119 16.85 5.14 3.77
C PHE A 119 15.35 5.19 4.07
N GLU A 120 14.90 5.97 5.06
CA GLU A 120 13.48 6.10 5.40
C GLU A 120 12.75 7.21 4.62
N LEU A 121 13.47 8.10 3.92
CA LEU A 121 12.85 9.11 3.05
C LEU A 121 12.25 8.45 1.80
N ASP A 122 10.99 8.75 1.52
CA ASP A 122 10.24 8.22 0.36
C ASP A 122 10.90 8.62 -0.97
N SER A 123 11.32 9.89 -1.07
CA SER A 123 12.03 10.42 -2.23
C SER A 123 13.31 11.12 -1.80
N LEU A 124 14.36 10.96 -2.61
CA LEU A 124 15.65 11.59 -2.39
C LEU A 124 15.93 12.57 -3.52
N SER A 125 16.32 13.80 -3.16
CA SER A 125 16.92 14.74 -4.12
C SER A 125 18.23 14.17 -4.69
N SER A 126 18.69 14.70 -5.82
CA SER A 126 19.97 14.29 -6.43
C SER A 126 21.13 14.37 -5.44
N LEU A 127 21.21 15.46 -4.67
CA LEU A 127 22.22 15.65 -3.64
C LEU A 127 22.14 14.58 -2.54
N GLN A 128 20.93 14.22 -2.11
CA GLN A 128 20.74 13.18 -1.11
C GLN A 128 21.08 11.78 -1.63
N GLN A 129 20.87 11.50 -2.92
CA GLN A 129 21.28 10.26 -3.57
C GLN A 129 22.81 10.15 -3.64
N ASP A 130 23.49 11.24 -4.01
CA ASP A 130 24.95 11.31 -4.00
C ASP A 130 25.50 11.13 -2.58
N ARG A 131 24.87 11.78 -1.60
CA ARG A 131 25.22 11.66 -0.18
C ARG A 131 25.06 10.23 0.32
N LEU A 132 23.94 9.58 0.01
CA LEU A 132 23.67 8.19 0.38
C LEU A 132 24.75 7.25 -0.18
N SER A 133 25.09 7.41 -1.46
CA SER A 133 26.11 6.60 -2.14
C SER A 133 27.48 6.79 -1.48
N LEU A 134 27.91 8.04 -1.27
CA LEU A 134 29.18 8.38 -0.63
C LEU A 134 29.30 7.80 0.79
N LEU A 135 28.26 7.94 1.61
CA LEU A 135 28.28 7.46 2.99
C LEU A 135 28.28 5.92 3.05
N THR A 136 27.53 5.28 2.14
CA THR A 136 27.48 3.82 2.01
C THR A 136 28.87 3.27 1.65
N GLU A 137 29.50 3.81 0.60
CA GLU A 137 30.84 3.40 0.18
C GLU A 137 31.88 3.63 1.28
N LYS A 138 31.81 4.79 1.96
CA LYS A 138 32.71 5.10 3.07
C LYS A 138 32.62 4.07 4.20
N LEU A 139 31.40 3.70 4.63
CA LEU A 139 31.21 2.76 5.72
C LEU A 139 31.52 1.32 5.31
N GLN A 140 31.18 0.91 4.08
CA GLN A 140 31.56 -0.40 3.55
C GLN A 140 33.08 -0.55 3.42
N GLY A 141 33.77 0.51 2.99
CA GLY A 141 35.25 0.55 2.95
C GLY A 141 35.90 0.51 4.33
N ARG A 142 35.27 1.13 5.35
CA ARG A 142 35.75 1.09 6.75
C ARG A 142 35.49 -0.25 7.43
N TYR A 143 34.41 -0.94 7.07
CA TYR A 143 34.00 -2.21 7.67
C TYR A 143 33.78 -3.32 6.61
N PRO A 144 34.79 -3.66 5.79
CA PRO A 144 34.62 -4.57 4.66
C PRO A 144 34.24 -5.98 5.12
N GLY A 145 33.20 -6.54 4.50
CA GLY A 145 32.73 -7.89 4.81
C GLY A 145 32.08 -8.05 6.19
N SER A 146 31.82 -6.96 6.91
CA SER A 146 31.17 -6.98 8.22
C SER A 146 29.65 -7.15 8.14
N GLY A 147 28.99 -7.42 9.28
CA GLY A 147 27.54 -7.36 9.42
C GLY A 147 26.99 -5.97 9.11
N LEU A 148 27.71 -4.90 9.46
CA LEU A 148 27.31 -3.53 9.09
C LEU A 148 27.34 -3.33 7.56
N SER A 149 28.38 -3.81 6.88
CA SER A 149 28.47 -3.72 5.41
C SER A 149 27.33 -4.49 4.72
N ALA A 150 26.98 -5.67 5.23
CA ALA A 150 25.86 -6.46 4.71
C ALA A 150 24.49 -5.78 4.98
N TYR A 151 24.34 -5.12 6.14
CA TYR A 151 23.16 -4.33 6.47
C TYR A 151 22.96 -3.17 5.49
N LEU A 152 24.01 -2.39 5.24
CA LEU A 152 23.95 -1.25 4.31
C LEU A 152 23.62 -1.70 2.87
N GLU A 153 24.22 -2.81 2.43
CA GLU A 153 23.93 -3.39 1.11
C GLU A 153 22.49 -3.89 1.03
N SER A 154 22.00 -4.53 2.08
CA SER A 154 20.59 -4.98 2.17
C SER A 154 19.61 -3.81 2.02
N CYS A 155 19.84 -2.70 2.73
CA CYS A 155 18.99 -1.52 2.64
C CYS A 155 19.04 -0.88 1.23
N LYS A 156 20.22 -0.81 0.61
CA LYS A 156 20.39 -0.31 -0.76
C LYS A 156 19.59 -1.15 -1.75
N ILE A 157 19.79 -2.47 -1.74
CA ILE A 157 19.10 -3.42 -2.65
C ILE A 157 17.58 -3.40 -2.43
N TYR A 158 17.12 -3.22 -1.19
CA TYR A 158 15.69 -3.07 -0.91
C TYR A 158 15.11 -1.81 -1.59
N ARG A 159 15.83 -0.68 -1.54
CA ARG A 159 15.42 0.55 -2.24
C ARG A 159 15.43 0.43 -3.76
N GLU A 160 16.26 -0.46 -4.30
CA GLU A 160 16.25 -0.83 -5.73
C GLU A 160 15.08 -1.76 -6.10
N GLY A 161 14.26 -2.17 -5.12
CA GLY A 161 13.05 -2.97 -5.31
C GLY A 161 13.28 -4.48 -5.24
N ASN A 162 14.48 -4.95 -4.89
CA ASN A 162 14.79 -6.38 -4.81
C ASN A 162 14.69 -6.90 -3.37
N SER A 163 13.46 -7.10 -2.90
CA SER A 163 13.17 -7.51 -1.52
C SER A 163 13.73 -8.89 -1.14
N THR A 164 13.87 -9.82 -2.10
CA THR A 164 14.37 -11.18 -1.81
C THR A 164 15.86 -11.19 -1.53
N ALA A 165 16.66 -10.52 -2.37
CA ALA A 165 18.10 -10.36 -2.14
C ALA A 165 18.38 -9.53 -0.89
N ALA A 166 17.59 -8.47 -0.66
CA ALA A 166 17.67 -7.68 0.56
C ALA A 166 17.45 -8.54 1.82
N LEU A 167 16.43 -9.41 1.82
CA LEU A 167 16.13 -10.29 2.96
C LEU A 167 17.30 -11.22 3.30
N GLU A 168 17.93 -11.84 2.29
CA GLU A 168 19.10 -12.70 2.51
C GLU A 168 20.31 -11.92 3.06
N LEU A 169 20.56 -10.71 2.55
CA LEU A 169 21.63 -9.87 3.08
C LEU A 169 21.34 -9.39 4.52
N ALA A 170 20.08 -9.10 4.84
CA ALA A 170 19.68 -8.75 6.20
C ALA A 170 19.88 -9.92 7.17
N ARG A 171 19.58 -11.15 6.74
CA ARG A 171 19.90 -12.37 7.48
C ARG A 171 21.40 -12.46 7.76
N ILE A 172 22.23 -12.36 6.71
CA ILE A 172 23.70 -12.39 6.83
C ILE A 172 24.20 -11.29 7.77
N ALA A 173 23.64 -10.08 7.68
CA ALA A 173 23.99 -8.96 8.54
C ALA A 173 23.71 -9.27 10.01
N SER A 174 22.53 -9.84 10.31
CA SER A 174 22.13 -10.24 11.67
C SER A 174 22.95 -11.41 12.23
N GLU A 175 23.45 -12.30 11.38
CA GLU A 175 24.30 -13.44 11.77
C GLU A 175 25.76 -13.01 12.05
N LYS A 176 26.27 -12.02 11.31
CA LYS A 176 27.62 -11.48 11.49
C LYS A 176 27.72 -10.51 12.68
N ALA A 177 26.71 -9.65 12.84
CA ALA A 177 26.61 -8.67 13.92
C ALA A 177 25.37 -8.93 14.81
N PRO A 178 25.29 -10.05 15.56
CA PRO A 178 24.07 -10.43 16.25
C PRO A 178 23.76 -9.56 17.48
N ALA A 179 24.71 -8.77 17.98
CA ALA A 179 24.45 -7.78 19.03
C ALA A 179 24.19 -6.37 18.49
N PHE A 180 24.36 -6.14 17.18
CA PHE A 180 24.06 -4.86 16.56
C PHE A 180 22.56 -4.80 16.26
N TYR A 181 21.78 -4.27 17.19
CA TYR A 181 20.32 -4.38 17.14
C TYR A 181 19.71 -3.83 15.84
N GLN A 182 20.36 -2.89 15.16
CA GLN A 182 19.93 -2.33 13.87
C GLN A 182 19.84 -3.39 12.77
N THR A 183 20.77 -4.36 12.73
CA THR A 183 20.73 -5.44 11.73
C THR A 183 19.53 -6.36 11.95
N ARG A 184 19.24 -6.66 13.23
CA ARG A 184 18.08 -7.47 13.62
C ARG A 184 16.77 -6.75 13.44
N LEU A 185 16.71 -5.45 13.73
CA LEU A 185 15.53 -4.62 13.50
C LEU A 185 15.19 -4.62 12.01
N TRP A 186 16.19 -4.42 11.15
CA TRP A 186 16.02 -4.48 9.71
C TRP A 186 15.61 -5.85 9.21
N TYR A 187 16.27 -6.91 9.67
CA TYR A 187 15.90 -8.28 9.30
C TYR A 187 14.48 -8.62 9.78
N GLY A 188 14.10 -8.23 11.00
CA GLY A 188 12.76 -8.38 11.54
C GLY A 188 11.69 -7.66 10.70
N ARG A 189 11.97 -6.43 10.24
CA ARG A 189 11.10 -5.68 9.31
C ARG A 189 10.93 -6.44 7.99
N LEU A 190 12.02 -6.89 7.36
CA LEU A 190 11.94 -7.62 6.09
C LEU A 190 11.25 -8.99 6.23
N LEU A 191 11.43 -9.67 7.36
CA LEU A 191 10.70 -10.89 7.69
C LEU A 191 9.20 -10.62 7.82
N MET A 192 8.81 -9.52 8.46
CA MET A 192 7.41 -9.10 8.58
C MET A 192 6.81 -8.81 7.20
N ASP A 193 7.51 -8.05 6.35
CA ASP A 193 7.08 -7.75 4.98
C ASP A 193 6.95 -9.03 4.13
N GLY A 194 7.84 -9.99 4.34
CA GLY A 194 7.80 -11.33 3.72
C GLY A 194 6.79 -12.30 4.35
N GLY A 195 5.95 -11.86 5.29
CA GLY A 195 4.91 -12.69 5.93
C GLY A 195 5.43 -13.73 6.94
N ARG A 196 6.70 -13.66 7.33
CA ARG A 196 7.36 -14.59 8.27
C ARG A 196 7.22 -14.11 9.72
N SER A 197 5.98 -13.96 10.18
CA SER A 197 5.62 -13.31 11.45
C SER A 197 6.30 -13.88 12.70
N ILE A 198 6.45 -15.21 12.78
CA ILE A 198 7.08 -15.87 13.95
C ILE A 198 8.57 -15.50 14.02
N GLN A 199 9.28 -15.56 12.89
CA GLN A 199 10.70 -15.22 12.82
C GLN A 199 10.90 -13.73 13.11
N ALA A 200 10.07 -12.87 12.52
CA ALA A 200 10.09 -11.43 12.78
C ALA A 200 9.90 -11.12 14.27
N THR A 201 8.94 -11.77 14.93
CA THR A 201 8.68 -11.60 16.37
C THR A 201 9.94 -11.90 17.21
N ASN A 202 10.62 -13.02 16.93
CA ASN A 202 11.82 -13.41 17.70
C ASN A 202 12.97 -12.41 17.51
N GLU A 203 13.19 -11.93 16.28
CA GLU A 203 14.20 -10.91 16.01
C GLU A 203 13.88 -9.61 16.75
N LEU A 204 12.64 -9.14 16.69
CA LEU A 204 12.24 -7.88 17.32
C LEU A 204 12.26 -7.94 18.85
N LYS A 205 11.93 -9.08 19.48
CA LYS A 205 12.15 -9.29 20.92
C LYS A 205 13.63 -9.19 21.30
N THR A 206 14.51 -9.70 20.44
CA THR A 206 15.96 -9.58 20.64
C THR A 206 16.40 -8.13 20.53
N VAL A 207 15.82 -7.35 19.61
CA VAL A 207 16.07 -5.90 19.50
C VAL A 207 15.68 -5.16 20.77
N VAL A 208 14.50 -5.44 21.34
CA VAL A 208 14.05 -4.84 22.61
C VAL A 208 15.11 -5.04 23.69
N SER A 209 15.59 -6.28 23.87
CA SER A 209 16.62 -6.57 24.87
C SER A 209 18.00 -5.96 24.57
N LEU A 210 18.44 -5.94 23.31
CA LEU A 210 19.74 -5.37 22.95
C LEU A 210 19.76 -3.84 23.04
N SER A 211 18.61 -3.20 22.84
CA SER A 211 18.42 -1.76 22.99
C SER A 211 18.07 -1.34 24.42
N ASN A 212 17.97 -2.28 25.37
CA ASN A 212 17.47 -2.02 26.73
C ASN A 212 16.12 -1.30 26.74
N GLY A 213 15.24 -1.65 25.80
CA GLY A 213 13.93 -1.01 25.64
C GLY A 213 13.96 0.39 25.02
N ASP A 214 15.11 0.94 24.61
CA ASP A 214 15.22 2.31 24.09
C ASP A 214 14.92 2.46 22.58
N GLU A 215 14.57 1.38 21.87
CA GLU A 215 14.25 1.41 20.44
C GLU A 215 12.73 1.27 20.18
N PRO A 216 11.99 2.38 19.98
CA PRO A 216 10.54 2.36 19.83
C PRO A 216 10.07 1.55 18.60
N ARG A 217 10.85 1.53 17.51
CA ARG A 217 10.49 0.81 16.28
C ARG A 217 10.35 -0.70 16.50
N ALA A 218 11.07 -1.27 17.48
CA ALA A 218 10.89 -2.68 17.82
C ALA A 218 9.50 -2.95 18.39
N TYR A 219 9.00 -2.07 19.25
CA TYR A 219 7.65 -2.14 19.80
C TYR A 219 6.59 -1.89 18.72
N GLU A 220 6.80 -0.90 17.85
CA GLU A 220 5.90 -0.61 16.72
C GLU A 220 5.69 -1.85 15.84
N LEU A 221 6.79 -2.48 15.40
CA LEU A 221 6.73 -3.67 14.54
C LEU A 221 6.13 -4.89 15.25
N LEU A 222 6.42 -5.07 16.56
CA LEU A 222 5.80 -6.13 17.36
C LEU A 222 4.29 -5.92 17.54
N ALA A 223 3.85 -4.70 17.85
CA ALA A 223 2.44 -4.35 17.94
C ALA A 223 1.74 -4.57 16.59
N GLU A 224 2.36 -4.16 15.48
CA GLU A 224 1.81 -4.36 14.14
C GLU A 224 1.69 -5.86 13.79
N LEU A 225 2.65 -6.70 14.18
CA LEU A 225 2.55 -8.15 14.04
C LEU A 225 1.39 -8.74 14.86
N TYR A 226 1.21 -8.30 16.10
CA TYR A 226 0.08 -8.71 16.93
C TYR A 226 -1.25 -8.25 16.33
N ARG A 227 -1.32 -7.01 15.85
CA ARG A 227 -2.48 -6.46 15.16
C ARG A 227 -2.79 -7.30 13.91
N ARG A 228 -1.85 -7.50 12.99
CA ARG A 228 -2.06 -8.28 11.75
C ARG A 228 -2.51 -9.72 12.02
N SER A 229 -2.06 -10.32 13.12
CA SER A 229 -2.46 -11.67 13.53
C SER A 229 -3.76 -11.73 14.34
N GLY A 230 -4.42 -10.60 14.58
CA GLY A 230 -5.67 -10.50 15.34
C GLY A 230 -5.51 -10.66 16.85
N GLN A 231 -4.28 -10.69 17.37
CA GLN A 231 -3.98 -10.75 18.80
C GLN A 231 -4.13 -9.35 19.42
N LEU A 232 -5.34 -8.81 19.41
CA LEU A 232 -5.60 -7.42 19.78
C LEU A 232 -5.31 -7.11 21.26
N ASP A 233 -5.52 -8.07 22.16
CA ASP A 233 -5.18 -7.90 23.58
C ASP A 233 -3.65 -7.76 23.78
N SER A 234 -2.87 -8.63 23.13
CA SER A 234 -1.40 -8.55 23.13
C SER A 234 -0.91 -7.24 22.49
N CYS A 235 -1.56 -6.81 21.42
CA CYS A 235 -1.28 -5.53 20.78
C CYS A 235 -1.56 -4.35 21.75
N SER A 236 -2.72 -4.33 22.41
CA SER A 236 -3.09 -3.27 23.35
C SER A 236 -2.11 -3.18 24.51
N ALA A 237 -1.81 -4.31 25.16
CA ALA A 237 -0.87 -4.34 26.29
C ALA A 237 0.54 -3.88 25.89
N LEU A 238 1.00 -4.23 24.69
CA LEU A 238 2.31 -3.79 24.19
C LEU A 238 2.31 -2.30 23.85
N VAL A 239 1.27 -1.81 23.16
CA VAL A 239 1.13 -0.41 22.78
C VAL A 239 1.03 0.48 24.02
N GLU A 240 0.24 0.10 25.02
CA GLU A 240 0.14 0.81 26.30
C GLU A 240 1.49 0.90 27.02
N TYR A 241 2.21 -0.23 27.11
CA TYR A 241 3.55 -0.25 27.69
C TYR A 241 4.51 0.65 26.90
N ALA A 242 4.55 0.52 25.58
CA ALA A 242 5.47 1.29 24.75
C ALA A 242 5.17 2.79 24.79
N LEU A 243 3.89 3.21 24.81
CA LEU A 243 3.51 4.61 24.95
C LEU A 243 3.82 5.19 26.34
N SER A 244 3.93 4.37 27.39
CA SER A 244 4.41 4.83 28.70
C SER A 244 5.87 5.26 28.67
N GLN A 245 6.67 4.68 27.76
CA GLN A 245 8.08 5.02 27.56
C GLN A 245 8.26 6.07 26.46
N PHE A 246 7.43 6.01 25.41
CA PHE A 246 7.51 6.83 24.21
C PHE A 246 6.19 7.57 23.94
N PRO A 247 5.81 8.55 24.78
CA PRO A 247 4.46 9.13 24.78
C PRO A 247 4.12 9.97 23.54
N VAL A 248 5.09 10.29 22.70
CA VAL A 248 4.95 11.11 21.49
C VAL A 248 5.30 10.35 20.20
N ASN A 249 5.41 9.02 20.27
CA ASN A 249 5.68 8.21 19.09
C ASN A 249 4.43 8.11 18.20
N ALA A 250 4.51 8.61 16.96
CA ALA A 250 3.39 8.70 16.04
C ALA A 250 2.81 7.32 15.65
N ASN A 251 3.67 6.33 15.35
CA ASN A 251 3.25 4.99 14.96
C ASN A 251 2.53 4.25 16.11
N LEU A 252 3.04 4.36 17.34
CA LEU A 252 2.40 3.76 18.51
C LEU A 252 1.05 4.42 18.83
N LEU A 253 0.96 5.76 18.73
CA LEU A 253 -0.31 6.48 18.88
C LEU A 253 -1.32 6.09 17.78
N LEU A 254 -0.84 5.88 16.54
CA LEU A 254 -1.65 5.42 15.43
C LEU A 254 -2.22 4.03 15.70
N LEU A 255 -1.39 3.09 16.17
CA LEU A 255 -1.81 1.74 16.54
C LEU A 255 -2.81 1.76 17.71
N GLN A 256 -2.61 2.64 18.70
CA GLN A 256 -3.58 2.85 19.78
C GLN A 256 -4.91 3.38 19.23
N GLY A 257 -4.87 4.30 18.26
CA GLY A 257 -6.07 4.77 17.58
C GLY A 257 -6.79 3.63 16.85
N TYR A 258 -6.08 2.78 16.12
CA TYR A 258 -6.67 1.61 15.45
C TYR A 258 -7.34 0.67 16.44
N LEU A 259 -6.71 0.41 17.59
CA LEU A 259 -7.30 -0.40 18.67
C LEU A 259 -8.59 0.23 19.23
N ASN A 260 -8.61 1.55 19.42
CA ASN A 260 -9.81 2.27 19.83
C ASN A 260 -10.93 2.17 18.79
N GLU A 261 -10.62 2.29 17.49
CA GLU A 261 -11.62 2.08 16.42
C GLU A 261 -12.18 0.66 16.43
N TYR A 262 -11.33 -0.37 16.61
CA TYR A 262 -11.77 -1.76 16.72
C TYR A 262 -12.73 -2.01 17.88
N GLN A 263 -12.60 -1.23 18.95
CA GLN A 263 -13.45 -1.30 20.14
C GLN A 263 -14.67 -0.37 20.07
N GLY A 264 -14.82 0.42 19.00
CA GLY A 264 -15.91 1.40 18.84
C GLY A 264 -15.68 2.72 19.59
N HIS A 265 -14.48 2.95 20.15
CA HIS A 265 -14.11 4.17 20.87
C HIS A 265 -13.60 5.25 19.90
N PHE A 266 -14.44 5.67 18.96
CA PHE A 266 -14.00 6.52 17.86
C PHE A 266 -13.54 7.92 18.29
N ASP A 267 -14.19 8.53 19.27
CA ASP A 267 -13.77 9.83 19.84
C ASP A 267 -12.35 9.78 20.43
N ALA A 268 -11.98 8.63 21.02
CA ALA A 268 -10.65 8.43 21.58
C ALA A 268 -9.62 8.23 20.46
N ALA A 269 -9.98 7.45 19.43
CA ALA A 269 -9.14 7.25 18.25
C ALA A 269 -8.87 8.58 17.52
N GLU A 270 -9.89 9.40 17.32
CA GLU A 270 -9.75 10.69 16.66
C GLU A 270 -8.80 11.63 17.41
N LYS A 271 -8.95 11.75 18.73
CA LYS A 271 -8.05 12.56 19.57
C LYS A 271 -6.60 12.11 19.45
N LEU A 272 -6.35 10.80 19.32
CA LEU A 272 -5.02 10.26 19.11
C LEU A 272 -4.47 10.67 17.73
N TYR A 273 -5.27 10.57 16.67
CA TYR A 273 -4.84 10.98 15.32
C TYR A 273 -4.60 12.49 15.22
N GLN A 274 -5.49 13.31 15.80
CA GLN A 274 -5.30 14.76 15.87
C GLN A 274 -4.03 15.13 16.65
N ARG A 275 -3.75 14.40 17.74
CA ARG A 275 -2.51 14.59 18.50
C ARG A 275 -1.29 14.31 17.65
N ILE A 276 -1.29 13.24 16.84
CA ILE A 276 -0.20 12.95 15.89
C ILE A 276 0.00 14.12 14.93
N LEU A 277 -1.07 14.59 14.30
CA LEU A 277 -0.99 15.69 13.32
C LEU A 277 -0.60 17.03 13.95
N ALA A 278 -0.84 17.24 15.25
CA ALA A 278 -0.42 18.45 15.94
C ALA A 278 1.10 18.59 16.08
N PHE A 279 1.84 17.48 16.19
CA PHE A 279 3.31 17.49 16.27
C PHE A 279 4.01 16.97 15.01
N ASN A 280 3.30 16.23 14.15
CA ASN A 280 3.77 15.79 12.84
C ASN A 280 2.66 15.99 11.79
N PRO A 281 2.48 17.22 11.28
CA PRO A 281 1.41 17.56 10.33
C PRO A 281 1.45 16.76 9.02
N ASP A 282 2.63 16.29 8.63
CA ASP A 282 2.88 15.56 7.39
C ASP A 282 2.74 14.03 7.55
N PHE A 283 2.33 13.56 8.73
CA PHE A 283 2.15 12.14 8.99
C PHE A 283 0.91 11.58 8.25
N VAL A 284 1.15 11.11 7.02
CA VAL A 284 0.13 10.67 6.07
C VAL A 284 -0.84 9.66 6.69
N GLN A 285 -0.33 8.67 7.42
CA GLN A 285 -1.16 7.60 7.98
C GLN A 285 -2.17 8.10 9.02
N ALA A 286 -1.87 9.15 9.79
CA ALA A 286 -2.85 9.73 10.73
C ALA A 286 -3.93 10.52 9.99
N ARG A 287 -3.57 11.23 8.92
CA ARG A 287 -4.53 11.92 8.05
C ARG A 287 -5.48 10.93 7.38
N GLU A 288 -4.93 9.83 6.88
CA GLU A 288 -5.70 8.70 6.35
C GLU A 288 -6.57 8.03 7.42
N ALA A 289 -6.07 7.88 8.64
CA ALA A 289 -6.83 7.31 9.74
C ALA A 289 -8.04 8.17 10.12
N ILE A 290 -7.89 9.50 10.16
CA ILE A 290 -9.03 10.42 10.34
C ILE A 290 -10.01 10.31 9.18
N SER A 291 -9.51 10.27 7.93
CA SER A 291 -10.39 10.21 6.74
C SER A 291 -11.15 8.89 6.60
N THR A 292 -10.75 7.86 7.33
CA THR A 292 -11.37 6.52 7.36
C THR A 292 -11.81 6.11 8.77
N LEU A 293 -12.02 7.10 9.64
CA LEU A 293 -12.42 6.89 11.04
C LEU A 293 -13.75 6.14 11.09
N GLY A 294 -13.81 5.08 11.90
CA GLY A 294 -14.99 4.23 12.05
C GLY A 294 -15.13 3.14 10.99
N GLU A 295 -14.25 3.11 9.99
CA GLU A 295 -14.33 2.12 8.91
C GLU A 295 -13.49 0.86 9.16
N LYS A 296 -12.54 0.93 10.09
CA LYS A 296 -11.59 -0.14 10.36
C LYS A 296 -12.27 -1.30 11.09
N SER A 297 -12.00 -2.52 10.63
CA SER A 297 -12.50 -3.75 11.28
C SER A 297 -11.35 -4.51 11.95
N PRO A 298 -11.60 -5.18 13.09
CA PRO A 298 -10.62 -6.02 13.76
C PRO A 298 -10.02 -7.06 12.80
N PRO A 299 -8.69 -7.12 12.65
CA PRO A 299 -8.04 -8.21 11.90
C PRO A 299 -8.20 -9.56 12.63
N GLY A 300 -8.30 -10.66 11.88
CA GLY A 300 -8.29 -12.04 12.42
C GLY A 300 -9.57 -12.52 13.10
N SER A 301 -10.57 -11.66 13.33
CA SER A 301 -11.86 -12.06 13.91
C SER A 301 -12.72 -12.82 12.89
N GLY A 302 -12.65 -14.15 12.92
CA GLY A 302 -13.56 -15.05 12.22
C GLY A 302 -15.00 -15.09 12.78
N SER A 303 -15.43 -14.11 13.58
CA SER A 303 -16.78 -14.08 14.16
C SER A 303 -17.26 -12.67 14.54
N GLY A 304 -18.34 -12.24 13.88
CA GLY A 304 -19.45 -11.38 14.35
C GLY A 304 -19.10 -9.98 14.87
N VAL A 305 -19.19 -8.89 14.11
CA VAL A 305 -20.21 -8.48 13.14
C VAL A 305 -19.50 -7.83 11.94
N VAL A 306 -19.68 -8.37 10.75
CA VAL A 306 -19.28 -7.66 9.52
C VAL A 306 -20.33 -6.58 9.30
N LEU A 307 -20.11 -5.39 9.85
CA LEU A 307 -20.93 -4.22 9.55
C LEU A 307 -20.87 -3.99 8.04
N SER A 308 -22.03 -3.82 7.42
CA SER A 308 -22.08 -3.47 6.00
C SER A 308 -21.28 -2.18 5.79
N PRO A 309 -20.74 -1.94 4.58
CA PRO A 309 -20.10 -0.66 4.27
C PRO A 309 -20.98 0.55 4.63
N GLN A 310 -22.31 0.39 4.55
CA GLN A 310 -23.29 1.42 4.91
C GLN A 310 -23.38 1.62 6.43
N ASP A 311 -23.39 0.54 7.22
CA ASP A 311 -23.45 0.65 8.67
C ASP A 311 -22.16 1.27 9.22
N ARG A 312 -21.01 0.91 8.65
CA ARG A 312 -19.71 1.54 9.00
C ARG A 312 -19.68 3.02 8.63
N ALA A 313 -20.21 3.35 7.47
CA ALA A 313 -20.31 4.73 7.03
C ALA A 313 -21.26 5.56 7.91
N GLN A 314 -22.35 4.97 8.40
CA GLN A 314 -23.26 5.66 9.31
C GLN A 314 -22.57 5.98 10.63
N THR A 315 -21.85 5.02 11.22
CA THR A 315 -21.05 5.27 12.42
C THR A 315 -20.03 6.39 12.20
N ALA A 316 -19.33 6.39 11.07
CA ALA A 316 -18.41 7.47 10.70
C ALA A 316 -19.11 8.83 10.60
N CYS A 317 -20.32 8.90 10.04
CA CYS A 317 -21.11 10.13 9.98
C CYS A 317 -21.51 10.63 11.37
N ASP A 318 -21.97 9.76 12.27
CA ASP A 318 -22.42 10.12 13.62
C ASP A 318 -21.30 10.82 14.44
N ILE A 319 -20.04 10.51 14.13
CA ILE A 319 -18.86 11.11 14.75
C ILE A 319 -18.43 12.38 14.02
N LEU A 320 -18.33 12.31 12.69
CA LEU A 320 -17.76 13.38 11.88
C LEU A 320 -18.67 14.60 11.76
N GLU A 321 -20.00 14.42 11.83
CA GLU A 321 -20.99 15.50 11.80
C GLU A 321 -20.77 16.54 12.92
N PRO A 322 -20.80 16.18 14.23
CA PRO A 322 -20.60 17.16 15.30
C PRO A 322 -19.21 17.80 15.29
N LEU A 323 -18.20 17.11 14.77
CA LEU A 323 -16.84 17.63 14.66
C LEU A 323 -16.71 18.69 13.57
N VAL A 324 -17.31 18.46 12.40
CA VAL A 324 -17.38 19.45 11.33
C VAL A 324 -18.21 20.66 11.75
N GLU A 325 -19.29 20.45 12.52
CA GLU A 325 -20.06 21.56 13.11
C GLU A 325 -19.23 22.41 14.07
N LYS A 326 -18.41 21.77 14.91
CA LYS A 326 -17.56 22.46 15.88
C LYS A 326 -16.35 23.15 15.26
N TYR A 327 -15.80 22.58 14.18
CA TYR A 327 -14.59 23.07 13.50
C TYR A 327 -14.83 23.23 11.99
N PRO A 328 -15.69 24.18 11.57
CA PRO A 328 -16.13 24.30 10.18
C PRO A 328 -15.03 24.73 9.20
N GLU A 329 -13.91 25.27 9.68
CA GLU A 329 -12.77 25.66 8.84
C GLU A 329 -11.78 24.50 8.56
N ASN A 330 -11.96 23.35 9.23
CA ASN A 330 -11.07 22.21 9.05
C ASN A 330 -11.46 21.42 7.79
N LEU A 331 -10.80 21.75 6.67
CA LEU A 331 -11.05 21.12 5.36
C LEU A 331 -10.85 19.60 5.36
N PRO A 332 -9.80 19.03 6.00
CA PRO A 332 -9.66 17.57 6.15
C PRO A 332 -10.85 16.90 6.86
N LEU A 333 -11.44 17.53 7.88
CA LEU A 333 -12.63 16.97 8.55
C LEU A 333 -13.86 16.98 7.64
N LYS A 334 -14.07 18.06 6.87
CA LYS A 334 -15.12 18.11 5.84
C LYS A 334 -14.92 17.02 4.79
N GLU A 335 -13.67 16.76 4.40
CA GLU A 335 -13.35 15.74 3.42
C GLU A 335 -13.65 14.34 3.95
N ALA A 336 -13.24 14.05 5.20
CA ALA A 336 -13.56 12.81 5.89
C ALA A 336 -15.07 12.57 5.96
N LEU A 337 -15.84 13.59 6.36
CA LEU A 337 -17.30 13.52 6.42
C LEU A 337 -17.91 13.29 5.03
N GLY A 338 -17.41 13.99 4.00
CA GLY A 338 -17.84 13.80 2.62
C GLY A 338 -17.62 12.36 2.13
N ARG A 339 -16.48 11.76 2.47
CA ARG A 339 -16.15 10.37 2.11
C ARG A 339 -16.96 9.34 2.91
N ALA A 340 -17.23 9.61 4.18
CA ALA A 340 -18.16 8.81 4.98
C ALA A 340 -19.56 8.80 4.34
N TYR A 341 -20.06 9.97 3.91
CA TYR A 341 -21.31 10.06 3.17
C TYR A 341 -21.27 9.30 1.84
N LEU A 342 -20.18 9.34 1.07
CA LEU A 342 -20.04 8.56 -0.17
C LEU A 342 -20.21 7.05 0.09
N LYS A 343 -19.53 6.53 1.11
CA LYS A 343 -19.60 5.10 1.49
C LYS A 343 -20.97 4.72 2.05
N GLY A 344 -21.61 5.65 2.74
CA GLY A 344 -22.98 5.55 3.23
C GLY A 344 -24.04 5.75 2.15
N ARG A 345 -23.63 5.99 0.89
CA ARG A 345 -24.50 6.29 -0.26
C ARG A 345 -25.34 7.56 -0.08
N GLN A 346 -24.92 8.46 0.81
CA GLN A 346 -25.50 9.77 1.06
C GLN A 346 -24.87 10.81 0.10
N PHE A 347 -24.97 10.56 -1.20
CA PHE A 347 -24.22 11.27 -2.24
C PHE A 347 -24.46 12.79 -2.27
N ASP A 348 -25.68 13.24 -1.98
CA ASP A 348 -25.99 14.67 -1.89
C ASP A 348 -25.26 15.35 -0.72
N ARG A 349 -25.22 14.69 0.45
CA ARG A 349 -24.50 15.20 1.63
C ARG A 349 -23.00 15.19 1.38
N ALA A 350 -22.48 14.13 0.76
CA ALA A 350 -21.09 14.03 0.34
C ALA A 350 -20.68 15.20 -0.56
N ARG A 351 -21.46 15.43 -1.62
CA ARG A 351 -21.24 16.53 -2.56
C ARG A 351 -21.24 17.88 -1.88
N SER A 352 -22.15 18.11 -0.94
CA SER A 352 -22.20 19.38 -0.19
C SER A 352 -20.88 19.64 0.53
N GLN A 353 -20.33 18.64 1.21
CA GLN A 353 -19.04 18.78 1.91
C GLN A 353 -17.91 19.10 0.93
N PHE A 354 -17.84 18.40 -0.20
CA PHE A 354 -16.78 18.63 -1.18
C PHE A 354 -16.89 19.99 -1.89
N GLN A 355 -18.11 20.45 -2.17
CA GLN A 355 -18.33 21.80 -2.72
C GLN A 355 -17.93 22.89 -1.74
N ASP A 356 -18.15 22.68 -0.45
CA ASP A 356 -17.74 23.64 0.56
C ASP A 356 -16.22 23.70 0.71
N ILE A 357 -15.52 22.57 0.57
CA ILE A 357 -14.06 22.56 0.48
C ILE A 357 -13.59 23.33 -0.75
N GLN A 358 -14.16 23.03 -1.93
CA GLN A 358 -13.80 23.69 -3.19
C GLN A 358 -14.00 25.23 -3.15
N LYS A 359 -15.02 25.72 -2.43
CA LYS A 359 -15.25 27.16 -2.27
C LYS A 359 -14.15 27.84 -1.45
N VAL A 360 -13.63 27.15 -0.43
CA VAL A 360 -12.61 27.69 0.48
C VAL A 360 -11.23 27.56 -0.14
N ASP A 361 -10.92 26.38 -0.68
CA ASP A 361 -9.65 26.06 -1.33
C ASP A 361 -9.93 25.35 -2.68
N PRO A 362 -9.92 26.09 -3.79
CA PRO A 362 -10.10 25.52 -5.12
C PRO A 362 -8.98 24.57 -5.56
N GLU A 363 -7.80 24.64 -4.94
CA GLU A 363 -6.65 23.76 -5.24
C GLU A 363 -6.53 22.59 -4.25
N TYR A 364 -7.52 22.40 -3.38
CA TYR A 364 -7.52 21.29 -2.42
C TYR A 364 -7.38 19.94 -3.15
N PRO A 365 -6.46 19.05 -2.72
CA PRO A 365 -6.11 17.82 -3.45
C PRO A 365 -7.32 16.94 -3.82
N ASP A 366 -7.36 16.56 -5.10
CA ASP A 366 -8.38 15.74 -5.76
C ASP A 366 -9.85 16.07 -5.38
N ILE A 367 -10.14 17.35 -5.08
CA ILE A 367 -11.49 17.78 -4.73
C ILE A 367 -12.47 17.69 -5.90
N GLN A 368 -12.00 17.95 -7.12
CA GLN A 368 -12.81 17.79 -8.33
C GLN A 368 -13.22 16.33 -8.56
N GLN A 369 -12.28 15.40 -8.34
CA GLN A 369 -12.55 13.97 -8.41
C GLN A 369 -13.61 13.55 -7.38
N ARG A 370 -13.48 14.00 -6.12
CA ARG A 370 -14.45 13.70 -5.05
C ARG A 370 -15.86 14.22 -5.36
N ILE A 371 -15.98 15.41 -5.96
CA ILE A 371 -17.26 15.96 -6.45
C ILE A 371 -17.82 15.10 -7.58
N GLN A 372 -16.98 14.64 -8.51
CA GLN A 372 -17.38 13.77 -9.60
C GLN A 372 -17.89 12.42 -9.08
N GLU A 373 -17.16 11.79 -8.15
CA GLU A 373 -17.56 10.55 -7.48
C GLU A 373 -18.94 10.67 -6.79
N ALA A 374 -19.21 11.81 -6.14
CA ALA A 374 -20.50 12.11 -5.53
C ALA A 374 -21.64 12.33 -6.54
N ASN A 375 -21.34 12.73 -7.79
CA ASN A 375 -22.35 12.98 -8.81
C ASN A 375 -22.71 11.71 -9.63
N VAL A 376 -21.76 10.78 -9.79
CA VAL A 376 -21.93 9.58 -10.66
C VAL A 376 -22.84 8.51 -10.04
N THR A 377 -23.08 8.54 -8.73
CA THR A 377 -23.55 7.38 -7.97
C THR A 377 -25.00 7.46 -7.48
N ARG A 378 -25.87 8.27 -8.08
CA ARG A 378 -27.31 8.34 -7.73
C ARG A 378 -28.07 7.06 -8.17
N PRO A 379 -28.66 6.24 -7.26
CA PRO A 379 -29.52 5.13 -7.64
C PRO A 379 -30.99 5.60 -7.75
N ALA A 380 -31.76 5.01 -8.68
CA ALA A 380 -33.22 5.04 -8.62
C ALA A 380 -33.73 4.19 -7.43
N PRO A 381 -34.90 4.49 -6.83
CA PRO A 381 -35.36 3.82 -5.62
C PRO A 381 -35.66 2.33 -5.85
N ILE A 382 -35.27 1.50 -4.88
CA ILE A 382 -35.31 0.02 -4.93
C ILE A 382 -36.68 -0.50 -4.49
N SER A 383 -37.28 -1.37 -5.30
CA SER A 383 -38.39 -2.26 -4.95
C SER A 383 -37.84 -3.58 -4.37
N LYS A 384 -38.47 -4.09 -3.30
CA LYS A 384 -38.08 -5.34 -2.61
C LYS A 384 -38.27 -6.58 -3.50
N GLY A 385 -37.21 -7.37 -3.66
CA GLY A 385 -37.26 -8.71 -4.25
C GLY A 385 -35.84 -9.27 -4.40
N ASP A 386 -35.58 -10.41 -3.77
CA ASP A 386 -34.26 -11.02 -3.60
C ASP A 386 -33.56 -11.44 -4.90
N GLY A 387 -32.22 -11.34 -4.89
CA GLY A 387 -31.40 -12.50 -5.26
C GLY A 387 -30.80 -12.57 -6.67
N LEU A 388 -30.13 -11.52 -7.15
CA LEU A 388 -29.21 -11.67 -8.28
C LEU A 388 -27.84 -11.00 -8.10
N THR A 389 -27.80 -9.83 -7.45
CA THR A 389 -26.58 -9.04 -7.25
C THR A 389 -25.50 -9.76 -6.43
N ALA A 390 -25.90 -10.65 -5.51
CA ALA A 390 -24.98 -11.43 -4.67
C ALA A 390 -24.29 -12.60 -5.38
N ASN A 391 -24.82 -13.06 -6.52
CA ASN A 391 -24.20 -14.12 -7.31
C ASN A 391 -23.20 -13.57 -8.34
N LEU A 392 -23.42 -12.34 -8.83
CA LEU A 392 -22.53 -11.67 -9.77
C LEU A 392 -21.16 -11.32 -9.16
N ASN A 393 -21.15 -10.81 -7.92
CA ASN A 393 -19.90 -10.40 -7.24
C ASN A 393 -18.94 -11.59 -7.05
N ARG A 394 -19.46 -12.78 -6.74
CA ARG A 394 -18.67 -14.02 -6.63
C ARG A 394 -18.04 -14.45 -7.97
N ALA A 395 -18.74 -14.24 -9.08
CA ALA A 395 -18.23 -14.59 -10.41
C ALA A 395 -17.10 -13.66 -10.86
N VAL A 396 -17.15 -12.39 -10.47
CA VAL A 396 -16.12 -11.38 -10.74
C VAL A 396 -14.88 -11.61 -9.89
N ASP A 397 -15.03 -11.96 -8.60
CA ASP A 397 -13.90 -12.23 -7.70
C ASP A 397 -13.07 -13.47 -8.11
N SER A 398 -13.71 -14.46 -8.74
CA SER A 398 -13.05 -15.69 -9.24
C SER A 398 -12.11 -15.49 -10.44
N LEU A 399 -12.04 -14.29 -11.02
CA LEU A 399 -11.27 -13.99 -12.25
C LEU A 399 -9.81 -13.59 -12.03
N ARG A 400 -9.34 -13.58 -10.77
CA ARG A 400 -7.99 -13.13 -10.40
C ARG A 400 -6.84 -14.07 -10.82
N GLU A 401 -7.13 -15.20 -11.47
CA GLU A 401 -6.09 -16.13 -11.92
C GLU A 401 -5.79 -16.00 -13.42
N SER A 402 -4.69 -15.29 -13.72
CA SER A 402 -3.82 -15.26 -14.91
C SER A 402 -4.42 -15.27 -16.33
N ILE A 403 -3.84 -14.47 -17.25
CA ILE A 403 -3.56 -14.74 -18.68
C ILE A 403 -3.50 -13.40 -19.46
N GLU A 404 -2.45 -13.24 -20.27
CA GLU A 404 -2.20 -12.09 -21.17
C GLU A 404 -3.20 -12.01 -22.35
N PRO A 405 -3.50 -10.81 -22.90
CA PRO A 405 -4.40 -10.66 -24.04
C PRO A 405 -3.85 -11.39 -25.29
N ALA A 406 -4.70 -12.18 -25.96
CA ALA A 406 -4.35 -12.91 -27.16
C ALA A 406 -3.95 -11.95 -28.31
N THR A 407 -2.76 -12.16 -28.89
CA THR A 407 -2.20 -11.34 -29.98
C THR A 407 -2.70 -11.73 -31.38
N THR A 408 -3.52 -12.79 -31.48
CA THR A 408 -4.11 -13.30 -32.71
C THR A 408 -5.61 -13.04 -32.78
N HIS A 409 -6.11 -12.71 -33.98
CA HIS A 409 -7.51 -12.36 -34.17
C HIS A 409 -8.41 -13.59 -34.13
N ASP A 410 -9.04 -13.81 -32.98
CA ASP A 410 -10.03 -14.86 -32.76
C ASP A 410 -11.34 -14.24 -32.23
N PHE A 411 -12.39 -14.28 -33.05
CA PHE A 411 -13.69 -13.74 -32.70
C PHE A 411 -14.38 -14.49 -31.55
N THR A 412 -13.91 -15.69 -31.20
CA THR A 412 -14.34 -16.41 -29.98
C THR A 412 -13.86 -15.74 -28.71
N THR A 413 -12.76 -15.00 -28.77
CA THR A 413 -12.13 -14.34 -27.61
C THR A 413 -12.36 -12.84 -27.59
N MET A 414 -12.69 -12.23 -28.73
CA MET A 414 -12.73 -10.77 -28.89
C MET A 414 -14.10 -10.08 -28.74
N LEU A 415 -15.26 -10.76 -28.70
CA LEU A 415 -16.59 -10.13 -28.48
C LEU A 415 -16.85 -8.79 -29.21
N GLY A 416 -16.66 -8.78 -30.53
CA GLY A 416 -16.84 -7.57 -31.34
C GLY A 416 -15.72 -6.53 -31.22
N HIS A 417 -14.58 -6.85 -30.59
CA HIS A 417 -13.35 -6.03 -30.62
C HIS A 417 -12.72 -6.13 -32.01
N TYR A 418 -13.22 -5.30 -32.93
CA TYR A 418 -12.51 -5.03 -34.17
C TYR A 418 -11.33 -4.10 -33.87
N VAL A 419 -10.13 -4.56 -34.20
CA VAL A 419 -8.87 -3.84 -34.07
C VAL A 419 -8.74 -2.81 -35.20
N VAL A 420 -9.73 -1.94 -35.33
CA VAL A 420 -9.81 -0.82 -36.27
C VAL A 420 -10.32 0.39 -35.50
N ARG A 421 -9.70 1.55 -35.69
CA ARG A 421 -10.12 2.79 -35.02
C ARG A 421 -11.55 3.16 -35.40
N TYR A 422 -12.31 3.69 -34.46
CA TYR A 422 -13.51 4.44 -34.78
C TYR A 422 -13.18 5.58 -35.75
N GLY A 423 -14.10 5.91 -36.65
CA GLY A 423 -13.86 6.85 -37.74
C GLY A 423 -13.33 6.22 -39.04
N ALA A 424 -12.91 4.94 -39.03
CA ALA A 424 -12.35 4.30 -40.22
C ALA A 424 -13.39 4.13 -41.35
N THR A 425 -12.94 4.31 -42.60
CA THR A 425 -13.77 4.08 -43.79
C THR A 425 -14.04 2.58 -43.99
N PRO A 426 -15.12 2.19 -44.70
CA PRO A 426 -15.36 0.80 -45.09
C PRO A 426 -14.17 0.15 -45.76
N ARG A 427 -13.42 0.91 -46.58
CA ARG A 427 -12.22 0.42 -47.25
C ARG A 427 -11.10 0.07 -46.25
N GLU A 428 -10.88 0.89 -45.23
CA GLU A 428 -9.91 0.61 -44.17
C GLU A 428 -10.34 -0.58 -43.30
N PHE A 429 -11.63 -0.66 -42.97
CA PHE A 429 -12.21 -1.76 -42.21
C PHE A 429 -12.09 -3.10 -42.97
N PHE A 430 -12.56 -3.15 -44.21
CA PHE A 430 -12.55 -4.37 -45.03
C PHE A 430 -11.18 -4.72 -45.63
N LYS A 431 -10.18 -3.85 -45.46
CA LYS A 431 -8.77 -4.23 -45.69
C LYS A 431 -8.27 -5.20 -44.63
N LYS A 432 -8.79 -5.09 -43.40
CA LYS A 432 -8.42 -5.95 -42.26
C LYS A 432 -9.37 -7.13 -42.11
N TYR A 433 -10.64 -6.97 -42.50
CA TYR A 433 -11.68 -7.99 -42.37
C TYR A 433 -12.27 -8.34 -43.73
N SER A 434 -12.26 -9.63 -44.08
CA SER A 434 -12.76 -10.07 -45.39
C SER A 434 -14.24 -9.72 -45.53
N ILE A 435 -14.58 -8.86 -46.48
CA ILE A 435 -15.97 -8.48 -46.78
C ILE A 435 -16.86 -9.69 -47.10
N GLY A 436 -16.28 -10.80 -47.59
CA GLY A 436 -17.01 -12.03 -47.86
C GLY A 436 -17.61 -12.72 -46.62
N ASN A 437 -17.15 -12.36 -45.43
CA ASN A 437 -17.73 -12.84 -44.17
C ASN A 437 -19.00 -12.05 -43.78
N PHE A 438 -19.21 -10.88 -44.40
CA PHE A 438 -20.27 -9.95 -44.05
C PHE A 438 -21.39 -9.97 -45.09
N ARG A 439 -22.62 -9.82 -44.60
CA ARG A 439 -23.83 -9.61 -45.37
C ARG A 439 -24.32 -8.19 -45.16
N PRO A 440 -24.63 -7.42 -46.21
CA PRO A 440 -25.24 -6.11 -46.05
C PRO A 440 -26.68 -6.28 -45.55
N VAL A 441 -27.01 -5.62 -44.44
CA VAL A 441 -28.36 -5.67 -43.82
C VAL A 441 -29.11 -4.34 -43.96
N ALA A 442 -28.39 -3.23 -44.07
CA ALA A 442 -28.93 -1.91 -44.43
C ALA A 442 -27.82 -1.06 -45.08
N ASN A 443 -28.16 0.15 -45.53
CA ASN A 443 -27.15 1.10 -45.98
C ASN A 443 -26.15 1.36 -44.84
N ASN A 444 -24.87 1.19 -45.12
CA ASN A 444 -23.79 1.35 -44.15
C ASN A 444 -23.83 0.38 -42.95
N VAL A 445 -24.56 -0.74 -43.05
CA VAL A 445 -24.63 -1.75 -41.99
C VAL A 445 -24.32 -3.14 -42.55
N TRP A 446 -23.35 -3.81 -41.93
CA TRP A 446 -22.80 -5.08 -42.37
C TRP A 446 -22.81 -6.08 -41.22
N GLN A 447 -23.27 -7.30 -41.46
CA GLN A 447 -23.42 -8.30 -40.42
C GLN A 447 -22.66 -9.57 -40.77
N GLU A 448 -21.88 -10.11 -39.83
CA GLU A 448 -21.30 -11.45 -39.93
C GLU A 448 -21.92 -12.37 -38.87
N SER A 449 -22.13 -13.62 -39.22
CA SER A 449 -22.64 -14.64 -38.31
C SER A 449 -21.84 -15.92 -38.43
N PHE A 450 -21.53 -16.52 -37.29
CA PHE A 450 -20.78 -17.77 -37.24
C PHE A 450 -21.19 -18.60 -36.02
N TYR A 451 -21.12 -19.92 -36.16
CA TYR A 451 -21.50 -20.87 -35.11
C TYR A 451 -20.27 -21.53 -34.51
N ILE A 452 -20.15 -21.46 -33.19
CA ILE A 452 -19.09 -22.08 -32.42
C ILE A 452 -19.74 -22.74 -31.22
N ALA A 453 -19.94 -24.06 -31.33
CA ALA A 453 -20.76 -24.79 -30.40
C ALA A 453 -20.40 -24.50 -28.92
N PRO A 454 -21.39 -24.19 -28.06
CA PRO A 454 -22.83 -24.19 -28.33
C PRO A 454 -23.43 -22.84 -28.80
N TYR A 455 -22.61 -21.84 -29.10
CA TYR A 455 -23.04 -20.46 -29.32
C TYR A 455 -23.14 -20.07 -30.80
N MET A 456 -24.22 -19.37 -31.14
CA MET A 456 -24.35 -18.65 -32.40
C MET A 456 -24.00 -17.18 -32.15
N HIS A 457 -23.01 -16.66 -32.86
CA HIS A 457 -22.56 -15.28 -32.78
C HIS A 457 -23.05 -14.51 -34.00
N THR A 458 -23.56 -13.30 -33.78
CA THR A 458 -23.95 -12.36 -34.83
C THR A 458 -23.39 -11.00 -34.49
N TYR A 459 -22.45 -10.51 -35.29
CA TYR A 459 -21.80 -9.21 -35.11
C TYR A 459 -22.23 -8.28 -36.24
N THR A 460 -22.81 -7.14 -35.88
CA THR A 460 -23.30 -6.11 -36.80
C THR A 460 -22.45 -4.86 -36.66
N VAL A 461 -21.76 -4.50 -37.75
CA VAL A 461 -20.88 -3.35 -37.87
C VAL A 461 -21.65 -2.21 -38.54
N ILE A 462 -21.66 -1.04 -37.91
CA ILE A 462 -22.41 0.12 -38.35
C ILE A 462 -21.44 1.26 -38.70
N PHE A 463 -21.61 1.81 -39.89
CA PHE A 463 -20.96 3.04 -40.34
C PHE A 463 -21.98 4.19 -40.33
N ASP A 464 -21.55 5.39 -39.99
CA ASP A 464 -22.40 6.58 -39.98
C ASP A 464 -22.82 7.01 -41.42
N SER A 465 -23.59 8.10 -41.53
CA SER A 465 -24.01 8.63 -42.85
C SER A 465 -22.84 9.12 -43.72
N LEU A 466 -21.68 9.37 -43.12
CA LEU A 466 -20.45 9.78 -43.79
C LEU A 466 -19.52 8.58 -44.08
N SER A 467 -19.99 7.36 -43.83
CA SER A 467 -19.22 6.11 -43.99
C SER A 467 -18.02 6.01 -43.05
N HIS A 468 -18.18 6.39 -41.80
CA HIS A 468 -17.19 6.19 -40.75
C HIS A 468 -17.64 5.10 -39.77
N PHE A 469 -16.74 4.17 -39.45
CA PHE A 469 -16.99 3.09 -38.51
C PHE A 469 -17.33 3.66 -37.13
N ARG A 470 -18.52 3.32 -36.62
CA ARG A 470 -19.14 4.02 -35.50
C ARG A 470 -19.54 3.08 -34.38
N GLU A 471 -20.15 1.95 -34.70
CA GLU A 471 -20.77 1.07 -33.69
C GLU A 471 -20.64 -0.40 -34.05
N VAL A 472 -20.66 -1.25 -33.02
CA VAL A 472 -20.72 -2.70 -33.15
C VAL A 472 -21.79 -3.23 -32.22
N HIS A 473 -22.72 -4.00 -32.79
CA HIS A 473 -23.73 -4.72 -32.03
C HIS A 473 -23.38 -6.21 -32.09
N VAL A 474 -23.41 -6.87 -30.94
CA VAL A 474 -23.11 -8.28 -30.81
C VAL A 474 -24.30 -8.97 -30.17
N VAL A 475 -24.76 -10.04 -30.80
CA VAL A 475 -25.75 -10.96 -30.24
C VAL A 475 -25.10 -12.33 -30.15
N VAL A 476 -25.15 -12.93 -28.96
CA VAL A 476 -24.70 -14.31 -28.75
C VAL A 476 -25.88 -15.12 -28.22
N TYR A 477 -26.22 -16.17 -28.96
CA TYR A 477 -27.33 -17.07 -28.65
C TYR A 477 -26.81 -18.45 -28.26
N ASP A 478 -27.24 -18.98 -27.12
CA ASP A 478 -26.94 -20.33 -26.65
C ASP A 478 -27.96 -21.34 -27.15
N SER A 479 -27.52 -22.21 -28.08
CA SER A 479 -28.36 -23.27 -28.63
C SER A 479 -28.70 -24.39 -27.65
N THR A 480 -28.00 -24.47 -26.51
CA THR A 480 -28.23 -25.50 -25.47
C THR A 480 -29.15 -25.04 -24.35
N SER A 481 -29.48 -23.75 -24.30
CA SER A 481 -30.34 -23.18 -23.27
C SER A 481 -31.79 -23.64 -23.43
N SER A 482 -32.24 -24.50 -22.50
CA SER A 482 -33.66 -24.88 -22.38
C SER A 482 -34.39 -23.86 -21.51
N SER A 483 -35.62 -23.50 -21.92
CA SER A 483 -36.46 -22.42 -21.37
C SER A 483 -36.84 -22.52 -19.88
N ASN A 484 -36.29 -23.47 -19.12
CA ASN A 484 -36.66 -23.76 -17.74
C ASN A 484 -35.76 -23.13 -16.66
N HIS A 485 -34.83 -22.24 -17.00
CA HIS A 485 -33.96 -21.56 -16.03
C HIS A 485 -34.52 -20.16 -15.68
N MET A 486 -35.65 -20.09 -14.98
CA MET A 486 -36.14 -18.82 -14.42
C MET A 486 -35.31 -18.44 -13.18
N GLY A 487 -34.62 -17.29 -13.24
CA GLY A 487 -34.01 -16.64 -12.07
C GLY A 487 -32.51 -16.85 -11.85
N MET A 488 -31.80 -17.58 -12.71
CA MET A 488 -30.31 -17.65 -12.67
C MET A 488 -29.70 -16.90 -13.84
N ALA A 489 -28.58 -16.19 -13.59
CA ALA A 489 -27.78 -15.62 -14.66
C ALA A 489 -27.26 -16.77 -15.55
N PRO A 490 -27.55 -16.76 -16.87
CA PRO A 490 -27.09 -17.80 -17.77
C PRO A 490 -25.58 -17.98 -17.73
N GLU A 491 -25.09 -19.20 -17.85
CA GLU A 491 -23.64 -19.48 -17.91
C GLU A 491 -22.96 -18.68 -19.03
N ILE A 492 -23.67 -18.51 -20.16
CA ILE A 492 -23.24 -17.65 -21.27
C ILE A 492 -23.02 -16.19 -20.85
N TYR A 493 -23.93 -15.56 -20.08
CA TYR A 493 -23.77 -14.16 -19.66
C TYR A 493 -22.53 -14.00 -18.77
N THR A 494 -22.37 -14.90 -17.80
CA THR A 494 -21.20 -14.89 -16.91
C THR A 494 -19.91 -15.11 -17.70
N ARG A 495 -19.90 -16.05 -18.65
CA ARG A 495 -18.75 -16.34 -19.50
C ARG A 495 -18.36 -15.14 -20.38
N LEU A 496 -19.33 -14.50 -21.03
CA LEU A 496 -19.10 -13.34 -21.88
C LEU A 496 -18.67 -12.12 -21.06
N LEU A 497 -19.20 -11.94 -19.86
CA LEU A 497 -18.76 -10.90 -18.92
C LEU A 497 -17.30 -11.10 -18.53
N LYS A 498 -16.94 -12.33 -18.17
CA LYS A 498 -15.56 -12.74 -17.85
C LYS A 498 -14.62 -12.45 -19.02
N GLN A 499 -15.07 -12.80 -20.22
CA GLN A 499 -14.29 -12.63 -21.43
C GLN A 499 -14.11 -11.15 -21.79
N ASN A 500 -15.17 -10.33 -21.78
CA ASN A 500 -15.03 -8.90 -22.07
C ASN A 500 -14.16 -8.19 -21.02
N SER A 501 -14.28 -8.59 -19.75
CA SER A 501 -13.45 -8.02 -18.68
C SER A 501 -11.94 -8.30 -18.84
N ARG A 502 -11.57 -9.40 -19.53
CA ARG A 502 -10.16 -9.66 -19.88
C ARG A 502 -9.61 -8.67 -20.91
N ILE A 503 -10.48 -8.10 -21.74
CA ILE A 503 -10.09 -7.20 -22.83
C ILE A 503 -10.20 -5.74 -22.39
N SER A 504 -11.34 -5.37 -21.80
CA SER A 504 -11.72 -3.99 -21.50
C SER A 504 -11.50 -3.61 -20.02
N GLY A 505 -11.01 -4.52 -19.18
CA GLY A 505 -10.81 -4.30 -17.75
C GLY A 505 -12.08 -4.54 -16.92
N ILE A 506 -12.13 -4.03 -15.69
CA ILE A 506 -13.26 -4.27 -14.78
C ILE A 506 -14.45 -3.40 -15.20
N GLY A 507 -15.58 -4.04 -15.54
CA GLY A 507 -16.82 -3.36 -15.89
C GLY A 507 -17.66 -3.03 -14.65
N ASN A 508 -18.44 -1.95 -14.71
CA ASN A 508 -19.38 -1.58 -13.67
C ASN A 508 -20.69 -2.33 -13.87
N SER A 509 -21.06 -3.20 -12.93
CA SER A 509 -22.37 -3.85 -12.95
C SER A 509 -23.49 -2.86 -12.63
N THR A 510 -24.57 -2.94 -13.40
CA THR A 510 -25.74 -2.06 -13.28
C THR A 510 -26.84 -2.66 -12.43
N GLY A 511 -26.78 -3.99 -12.17
CA GLY A 511 -27.84 -4.76 -11.55
C GLY A 511 -29.09 -4.89 -12.43
N GLU A 512 -30.07 -5.65 -11.94
CA GLU A 512 -31.37 -5.81 -12.60
C GLU A 512 -32.17 -4.50 -12.52
N THR A 513 -32.60 -4.01 -13.68
CA THR A 513 -33.34 -2.76 -13.84
C THR A 513 -34.56 -3.00 -14.71
N ASP A 514 -35.74 -2.67 -14.20
CA ASP A 514 -36.98 -2.69 -14.97
C ASP A 514 -37.01 -1.52 -15.96
N CYS A 515 -37.10 -1.82 -17.24
CA CYS A 515 -37.11 -0.86 -18.34
C CYS A 515 -38.50 -0.67 -18.96
N GLY A 516 -39.55 -1.19 -18.34
CA GLY A 516 -40.91 -1.14 -18.86
C GLY A 516 -41.19 -2.22 -19.90
N ASP A 517 -42.46 -2.37 -20.27
CA ASP A 517 -42.94 -3.38 -21.26
C ASP A 517 -42.57 -4.83 -20.92
N GLY A 518 -42.38 -5.14 -19.63
CA GLY A 518 -41.96 -6.46 -19.16
C GLY A 518 -40.49 -6.79 -19.44
N ILE A 519 -39.68 -5.80 -19.81
CA ILE A 519 -38.25 -5.94 -20.05
C ILE A 519 -37.49 -5.56 -18.77
N VAL A 520 -36.86 -6.54 -18.15
CA VAL A 520 -35.88 -6.29 -17.08
C VAL A 520 -34.50 -6.57 -17.63
N LEU A 521 -33.61 -5.57 -17.58
CA LEU A 521 -32.24 -5.65 -18.04
C LEU A 521 -31.27 -5.87 -16.89
N ASP A 522 -30.27 -6.70 -17.11
CA ASP A 522 -29.10 -6.84 -16.23
C ASP A 522 -27.84 -6.66 -17.09
N ALA A 523 -26.98 -5.73 -16.72
CA ALA A 523 -25.87 -5.32 -17.55
C ALA A 523 -24.58 -5.01 -16.79
N ALA A 524 -23.51 -4.93 -17.57
CA ALA A 524 -22.23 -4.35 -17.18
C ALA A 524 -21.77 -3.36 -18.24
N VAL A 525 -21.16 -2.26 -17.81
CA VAL A 525 -20.67 -1.20 -18.69
C VAL A 525 -19.18 -0.97 -18.51
N TRP A 526 -18.50 -0.65 -19.61
CA TRP A 526 -17.11 -0.22 -19.64
C TRP A 526 -17.03 1.10 -20.36
N GLU A 527 -16.30 2.04 -19.79
CA GLU A 527 -16.08 3.35 -20.39
C GLU A 527 -14.60 3.65 -20.38
N THR A 528 -14.03 3.84 -21.57
CA THR A 528 -12.64 4.25 -21.74
C THR A 528 -12.57 5.68 -22.28
N GLN A 529 -11.37 6.17 -22.60
CA GLN A 529 -11.20 7.46 -23.26
C GLN A 529 -11.81 7.45 -24.68
N ASP A 530 -11.77 6.31 -25.37
CA ASP A 530 -12.06 6.24 -26.82
C ASP A 530 -13.39 5.54 -27.14
N ASN A 531 -13.95 4.76 -26.20
CA ASN A 531 -15.16 3.97 -26.45
C ASN A 531 -16.04 3.76 -25.20
N PHE A 532 -17.28 3.35 -25.46
CA PHE A 532 -18.19 2.81 -24.46
C PHE A 532 -18.68 1.43 -24.88
N GLU A 533 -18.86 0.55 -23.90
CA GLU A 533 -19.31 -0.82 -24.10
C GLU A 533 -20.39 -1.16 -23.07
N MET A 534 -21.44 -1.83 -23.50
CA MET A 534 -22.46 -2.37 -22.61
C MET A 534 -22.77 -3.80 -23.00
N LEU A 535 -22.63 -4.73 -22.05
CA LEU A 535 -23.01 -6.13 -22.17
C LEU A 535 -24.23 -6.38 -21.29
N ALA A 536 -25.35 -6.80 -21.89
CA ALA A 536 -26.62 -6.95 -21.21
C ALA A 536 -27.31 -8.28 -21.52
N ARG A 537 -28.10 -8.75 -20.56
CA ARG A 537 -29.09 -9.81 -20.74
C ARG A 537 -30.47 -9.28 -20.41
N VAL A 538 -31.50 -9.85 -21.05
CA VAL A 538 -32.89 -9.63 -20.68
C VAL A 538 -33.29 -10.73 -19.70
N VAL A 539 -33.70 -10.37 -18.50
CA VAL A 539 -34.21 -11.33 -17.50
C VAL A 539 -35.45 -12.02 -18.07
N GLY A 540 -35.46 -13.36 -18.02
CA GLY A 540 -36.49 -14.18 -18.67
C GLY A 540 -36.15 -14.64 -20.10
N LYS A 541 -35.07 -14.14 -20.71
CA LYS A 541 -34.52 -14.66 -21.99
C LYS A 541 -33.11 -15.24 -21.77
N PRO A 542 -32.99 -16.42 -21.14
CA PRO A 542 -31.70 -16.94 -20.69
C PRO A 542 -30.77 -17.42 -21.82
N ALA A 543 -31.29 -17.58 -23.03
CA ALA A 543 -30.51 -18.06 -24.17
C ALA A 543 -29.72 -16.94 -24.88
N GLU A 544 -29.90 -15.67 -24.51
CA GLU A 544 -29.46 -14.55 -25.33
C GLU A 544 -28.73 -13.48 -24.51
N VAL A 545 -27.56 -13.08 -25.00
CA VAL A 545 -26.77 -11.99 -24.46
C VAL A 545 -26.45 -11.01 -25.58
N ARG A 546 -26.60 -9.72 -25.29
CA ARG A 546 -26.40 -8.64 -26.25
C ARG A 546 -25.31 -7.71 -25.76
N MET A 547 -24.53 -7.18 -26.70
CA MET A 547 -23.54 -6.15 -26.41
C MET A 547 -23.61 -5.05 -27.45
N VAL A 548 -23.44 -3.81 -27.02
CA VAL A 548 -23.29 -2.65 -27.90
C VAL A 548 -21.99 -1.93 -27.58
N ARG A 549 -21.37 -1.39 -28.63
CA ARG A 549 -20.11 -0.67 -28.55
C ARG A 549 -20.17 0.56 -29.42
N PHE A 550 -19.74 1.68 -28.85
CA PHE A 550 -19.82 2.98 -29.48
C PHE A 550 -18.47 3.67 -29.52
N ASP A 551 -18.25 4.42 -30.60
CA ASP A 551 -17.41 5.61 -30.56
C ASP A 551 -17.96 6.55 -29.48
N LYS A 552 -17.11 6.90 -28.51
CA LYS A 552 -17.50 7.75 -27.37
C LYS A 552 -18.02 9.11 -27.81
N SER A 553 -17.54 9.64 -28.92
CA SER A 553 -17.93 10.95 -29.44
C SER A 553 -19.39 11.02 -29.92
N VAL A 554 -20.06 9.87 -30.07
CA VAL A 554 -21.41 9.78 -30.64
C VAL A 554 -22.46 9.35 -29.62
N LEU A 555 -22.06 9.12 -28.36
CA LEU A 555 -22.99 8.84 -27.27
C LEU A 555 -23.74 10.11 -26.85
N PRO A 556 -25.08 10.10 -26.83
CA PRO A 556 -25.86 11.14 -26.18
C PRO A 556 -25.47 11.25 -24.70
N ALA A 557 -25.21 12.46 -24.21
CA ALA A 557 -24.88 12.67 -22.81
C ALA A 557 -26.06 12.29 -21.91
N GLY A 558 -25.79 11.50 -20.86
CA GLY A 558 -26.76 11.21 -19.79
C GLY A 558 -27.76 10.09 -20.08
N LEU A 559 -27.46 9.15 -20.97
CA LEU A 559 -28.28 7.95 -21.16
C LEU A 559 -28.36 7.14 -19.86
N LYS A 560 -29.59 6.81 -19.46
CA LYS A 560 -29.88 5.84 -18.41
C LYS A 560 -29.79 4.44 -19.01
N LEU A 561 -29.64 3.43 -18.15
CA LEU A 561 -29.52 2.03 -18.57
C LEU A 561 -30.60 1.58 -19.56
N CYS A 562 -31.85 1.99 -19.31
CA CYS A 562 -32.98 1.58 -20.14
C CYS A 562 -33.03 2.28 -21.50
N ASP A 563 -32.35 3.40 -21.68
CA ASP A 563 -32.27 4.07 -22.97
C ASP A 563 -31.45 3.25 -23.98
N TYR A 564 -30.60 2.33 -23.49
CA TYR A 564 -29.83 1.41 -24.32
C TYR A 564 -30.64 0.24 -24.89
N THR A 565 -31.87 0.01 -24.41
CA THR A 565 -32.76 -1.06 -24.94
C THR A 565 -32.98 -0.92 -26.44
N LYS A 566 -33.11 0.30 -26.94
CA LYS A 566 -33.27 0.59 -28.38
C LYS A 566 -32.08 0.05 -29.17
N TYR A 567 -30.86 0.38 -28.75
CA TYR A 567 -29.63 -0.03 -29.43
C TYR A 567 -29.42 -1.53 -29.33
N LEU A 568 -29.63 -2.11 -28.14
CA LEU A 568 -29.54 -3.55 -27.96
C LEU A 568 -30.49 -4.30 -28.91
N ASN A 569 -31.69 -3.78 -29.17
CA ASN A 569 -32.69 -4.43 -30.02
C ASN A 569 -32.66 -4.02 -31.50
N GLU A 570 -31.80 -3.07 -31.90
CA GLU A 570 -31.81 -2.49 -33.25
C GLU A 570 -31.40 -3.48 -34.34
N PHE A 571 -30.58 -4.48 -34.00
CA PHE A 571 -30.05 -5.50 -34.91
C PHE A 571 -29.92 -6.91 -34.30
#